data_AF-A0A6G3PQ04-F1
#
_entry.id   AF-A0A6G3PQ04-F1
#
_cell.length_a   1.000
_cell.length_b   1.000
_cell.length_c   1.000
_cell.angle_alpha   90.00
_cell.angle_beta   90.00
_cell.angle_gamma   90.00
#
_symmetry.space_group_name_H-M   'P 1'
#
loop_
_entity.id
_entity.type
_entity.pdbx_description
1 polymer ?
#
loop_
_entity_poly.entity_id
_entity_poly.type
_entity_poly.pdbx_seq_one_letter_code
_entity_poly.pdbx_strand_id
1 'polypeptide(L)' 'PPLALHASAGAVAAQALRRIGADPAPTAEPSGTLTVLRAGSVAALPDAALTYAEGRVLAAGTPVR' A
#
# COMPACT_ATOMS: atom_id res chain seq x y z
N PRO A 1 20.86 -23.40 -3.26
CA PRO A 1 20.71 -22.09 -2.56
C PRO A 1 19.24 -21.65 -2.63
N PRO A 2 18.69 -20.97 -1.61
CA PRO A 2 17.32 -20.43 -1.68
C PRO A 2 17.23 -19.25 -2.68
N LEU A 3 16.05 -19.06 -3.27
CA LEU A 3 15.75 -17.97 -4.21
C LEU A 3 15.62 -16.63 -3.47
N ALA A 4 16.27 -15.58 -3.98
CA ALA A 4 16.07 -14.21 -3.52
C ALA A 4 15.03 -13.51 -4.39
N LEU A 5 13.99 -12.95 -3.76
CA LEU A 5 12.93 -12.20 -4.45
C LEU A 5 13.13 -10.69 -4.22
N HIS A 6 13.11 -9.90 -5.29
CA HIS A 6 13.24 -8.45 -5.24
C HIS A 6 11.91 -7.78 -5.56
N ALA A 7 11.10 -7.51 -4.53
CA ALA A 7 9.82 -6.82 -4.68
C ALA A 7 10.03 -5.31 -4.93
N SER A 8 9.27 -4.73 -5.86
CA SER A 8 9.42 -3.32 -6.25
C SER A 8 8.77 -2.35 -5.25
N ALA A 9 7.75 -2.79 -4.50
CA ALA A 9 6.92 -1.91 -3.66
C ALA A 9 7.74 -1.04 -2.70
N GLY A 10 8.67 -1.63 -1.94
CA GLY A 10 9.51 -0.89 -1.00
C GLY A 10 10.43 0.13 -1.68
N ALA A 11 11.04 -0.23 -2.82
CA ALA A 11 11.90 0.68 -3.58
C ALA A 11 11.10 1.86 -4.14
N VAL A 12 9.89 1.61 -4.64
CA VAL A 12 8.98 2.64 -5.16
C VAL A 12 8.50 3.56 -4.04
N ALA A 13 8.09 3.02 -2.89
CA ALA A 13 7.69 3.83 -1.73
C ALA A 13 8.81 4.75 -1.25
N ALA A 14 10.03 4.22 -1.11
CA ALA A 14 11.19 5.02 -0.73
C ALA A 14 11.50 6.12 -1.76
N GLN A 15 11.37 5.83 -3.06
CA GLN A 15 11.58 6.82 -4.10
C GLN A 15 10.49 7.89 -4.14
N ALA A 16 9.23 7.53 -3.89
CA ALA A 16 8.12 8.48 -3.81
C ALA A 16 8.35 9.47 -2.67
N LEU A 17 8.67 8.97 -1.47
CA LEU A 17 8.99 9.79 -0.29
C LEU A 17 10.13 10.78 -0.57
N ARG A 18 11.24 10.31 -1.17
CA ARG A 18 12.35 11.18 -1.58
C ARG A 18 11.90 12.31 -2.52
N ARG A 19 11.04 12.00 -3.51
CA ARG A 19 10.60 12.99 -4.51
C ARG A 19 9.66 14.04 -3.93
N ILE A 20 8.86 13.68 -2.93
CA ILE A 20 7.96 14.62 -2.26
C ILE A 20 8.64 15.36 -1.09
N GLY A 21 9.91 15.04 -0.78
CA GLY A 21 10.63 15.64 0.33
C GLY A 21 10.13 15.21 1.71
N ALA A 22 9.60 13.99 1.83
CA ALA A 22 9.09 13.45 3.09
C ALA A 22 10.00 12.34 3.63
N ASP A 23 10.17 12.31 4.94
CA ASP A 23 10.80 11.19 5.64
C ASP A 23 9.80 10.04 5.88
N PRO A 24 10.25 8.78 5.90
CA PRO A 24 9.40 7.66 6.29
C PRO A 24 8.90 7.80 7.73
N ALA A 25 7.59 7.73 7.93
CA ALA A 25 6.94 7.74 9.25
C ALA A 25 6.07 6.48 9.43
N PRO A 26 6.67 5.28 9.63
CA PRO A 26 5.94 4.01 9.66
C PRO A 26 4.99 3.86 10.86
N THR A 27 5.17 4.67 11.91
CA THR A 27 4.31 4.70 13.11
C THR A 27 3.25 5.80 13.04
N ALA A 28 3.12 6.50 11.92
CA ALA A 28 2.10 7.53 11.77
C ALA A 28 0.71 6.90 11.74
N GLU A 29 -0.24 7.53 12.44
CA GLU A 29 -1.65 7.14 12.37
C GLU A 29 -2.21 7.36 10.96
N PRO A 30 -3.01 6.42 10.43
CA PRO A 30 -3.71 6.62 9.16
C PRO A 30 -4.62 7.85 9.24
N SER A 31 -4.38 8.85 8.38
CA SER A 31 -5.10 10.12 8.39
C SER A 31 -6.16 10.27 7.28
N GLY A 32 -6.41 9.22 6.50
CA GLY A 32 -7.31 9.26 5.34
C GLY A 32 -8.00 7.93 5.06
N THR A 33 -8.83 7.92 4.02
CA THR A 33 -9.55 6.71 3.57
C THR A 33 -9.02 6.22 2.22
N LEU A 34 -9.09 4.92 1.98
CA LEU A 34 -8.70 4.31 0.71
C LEU A 34 -9.89 4.22 -0.25
N THR A 35 -9.76 4.79 -1.45
CA THR A 35 -10.69 4.55 -2.57
C THR A 35 -9.97 3.77 -3.67
N VAL A 36 -10.45 2.57 -3.98
CA VAL A 36 -9.92 1.75 -5.08
C VAL A 36 -10.79 1.92 -6.31
N LEU A 37 -10.16 2.23 -7.45
CA LEU A 37 -10.81 2.30 -8.75
C LEU A 37 -10.37 1.11 -9.61
N ARG A 38 -11.32 0.29 -10.07
CA ARG A 38 -11.10 -0.81 -11.00
C ARG A 38 -11.88 -0.56 -12.28
N ALA A 39 -11.18 -0.48 -13.41
CA ALA A 39 -11.78 -0.15 -14.71
C ALA A 39 -12.63 1.15 -14.67
N GLY A 40 -12.16 2.16 -13.94
CA GLY A 40 -12.82 3.46 -13.80
C GLY A 40 -13.98 3.50 -12.80
N SER A 41 -14.32 2.39 -12.16
CA SER A 41 -15.41 2.32 -11.16
C SER A 41 -14.86 2.05 -9.76
N VAL A 42 -15.51 2.60 -8.73
CA VAL A 42 -15.18 2.29 -7.33
C VAL A 42 -15.40 0.79 -7.08
N ALA A 43 -14.43 0.15 -6.44
CA ALA A 43 -14.47 -1.27 -6.13
C ALA A 43 -13.84 -1.55 -4.75
N ALA A 44 -14.12 -2.73 -4.21
CA ALA A 44 -13.38 -3.24 -3.06
C ALA A 44 -11.93 -3.59 -3.45
N LEU A 45 -11.04 -3.57 -2.45
CA LEU A 45 -9.70 -4.13 -2.61
C LEU A 45 -9.83 -5.64 -2.89
N PRO A 46 -9.25 -6.20 -3.97
CA PRO A 46 -9.38 -7.63 -4.28
C PRO A 46 -8.73 -8.52 -3.21
N ASP A 47 -9.30 -9.69 -2.94
CA ASP A 47 -8.77 -10.65 -1.95
C ASP A 47 -7.30 -11.05 -2.23
N ALA A 48 -6.93 -11.15 -3.51
CA ALA A 48 -5.55 -11.43 -3.91
C ALA A 48 -4.55 -10.35 -3.46
N ALA A 49 -4.99 -9.10 -3.24
CA ALA A 49 -4.12 -8.06 -2.69
C ALA A 49 -3.81 -8.31 -1.20
N LEU A 50 -4.72 -8.96 -0.47
CA LEU A 50 -4.55 -9.26 0.97
C LEU A 50 -3.49 -10.35 1.22
N THR A 51 -3.03 -11.05 0.19
CA THR A 51 -1.89 -11.97 0.30
C THR A 51 -0.55 -11.23 0.37
N TYR A 52 -0.52 -9.93 0.02
CA TYR A 52 0.66 -9.08 0.11
C TYR A 52 0.69 -8.33 1.45
N ALA A 53 1.89 -8.15 2.02
CA ALA A 53 2.05 -7.41 3.27
C ALA A 53 1.51 -5.98 3.16
N GLU A 54 1.77 -5.34 2.02
CA GLU A 54 1.34 -3.99 1.68
C GLU A 54 -0.19 -3.89 1.55
N GLY A 55 -0.84 -4.88 0.93
CA GLY A 55 -2.30 -4.90 0.79
C GLY A 55 -3.03 -4.99 2.14
N ARG A 56 -2.45 -5.70 3.11
CA ARG A 56 -2.99 -5.73 4.48
C ARG A 56 -2.88 -4.39 5.20
N VAL A 57 -1.78 -3.65 4.99
CA VAL A 57 -1.63 -2.29 5.54
C VAL A 57 -2.69 -1.36 4.96
N LEU A 58 -2.93 -1.43 3.65
CA LEU A 58 -3.97 -0.64 2.98
C LEU A 58 -5.38 -0.97 3.50
N ALA A 59 -5.68 -2.25 3.75
CA ALA A 59 -6.97 -2.67 4.29
C ALA A 59 -7.24 -2.12 5.71
N ALA A 60 -6.22 -2.00 6.55
CA ALA A 60 -6.34 -1.52 7.93
C ALA A 60 -6.71 -0.03 8.05
N GLY A 61 -6.42 0.78 7.03
CA GLY A 61 -6.81 2.20 6.95
C GLY A 61 -8.19 2.44 6.31
N THR A 62 -8.90 1.39 5.92
CA THR A 62 -10.22 1.51 5.29
C THR A 62 -11.28 1.67 6.38
N PRO A 63 -12.16 2.68 6.34
CA PRO A 63 -13.34 2.67 7.21
C PRO A 63 -14.15 1.42 6.89
N VAL A 64 -14.55 0.68 7.93
CA VAL A 64 -15.54 -0.39 7.80
C VAL A 64 -16.85 0.27 7.37
N ARG A 65 -17.37 -0.11 6.21
CA ARG A 65 -18.69 0.31 5.74
C ARG A 65 -19.71 -0.79 5.98
#